data_AF-A0A6C1QNY0-F1
#
_entry.id   AF-A0A6C1QNY0-F1
#
_cell.length_a   1.000
_cell.length_b   1.000
_cell.length_c   1.000
_cell.angle_alpha   90.00
_cell.angle_beta   90.00
_cell.angle_gamma   90.00
#
_symmetry.space_group_name_H-M   'P 1'
#
loop_
_entity.id
_entity.type
_entity.pdbx_description
1 polymer ?
#
loop_
_entity_poly.entity_id
_entity_poly.type
_entity_poly.pdbx_seq_one_letter_code
_entity_poly.pdbx_strand_id
1 'polypeptide(L)'
;MSDAQPRQTPRPGLAMPKADFVTGVFLLAFSITIVVLSVQMPRLEHRGINPYTVPGIVPGLLGVALTIMSVSLVLRSVRHGGYRVAFSVDQAAGIARKPVVWRALVTAVFCLFYALALVGRIWYPAATFLFVLGFIVLFEYRFDRPFRTQWGTVLFATVEALLTAAVVSAVFRYLFLVRLP
;
A
#
# COMPACT_ATOMS: atom_id res chain seq x y z
N MET A 1 44.10 -8.11 27.00
CA MET A 1 44.06 -6.94 26.09
C MET A 1 42.94 -7.20 25.10
N SER A 2 41.86 -6.43 25.24
CA SER A 2 40.58 -6.63 24.56
C SER A 2 40.58 -5.83 23.25
N ASP A 3 40.70 -6.52 22.11
CA ASP A 3 40.53 -5.92 20.79
C ASP A 3 39.06 -5.58 20.56
N ALA A 4 38.67 -4.38 20.98
CA ALA A 4 37.40 -3.79 20.64
C ALA A 4 37.38 -3.46 19.14
N GLN A 5 36.71 -4.29 18.33
CA GLN A 5 36.39 -3.91 16.95
C GLN A 5 35.58 -2.60 16.97
N PRO A 6 35.96 -1.60 16.16
CA PRO A 6 35.23 -0.35 16.11
C PRO A 6 33.81 -0.60 15.59
N ARG A 7 32.79 -0.23 16.39
CA ARG A 7 31.39 -0.18 15.95
C ARG A 7 31.33 0.72 14.71
N GLN A 8 31.10 0.14 13.54
CA GLN A 8 30.79 0.88 12.33
C GLN A 8 29.42 1.54 12.52
N THR A 9 29.41 2.80 12.94
CA THR A 9 28.20 3.62 12.87
C THR A 9 27.95 3.94 11.39
N PRO A 10 26.74 3.64 10.85
CA PRO A 10 26.41 4.02 9.48
C PRO A 10 26.54 5.55 9.34
N ARG A 11 27.39 6.01 8.41
CA ARG A 11 27.56 7.45 8.15
C ARG A 11 26.28 8.02 7.54
N PRO A 12 25.78 9.19 8.00
CA PRO A 12 24.68 9.87 7.32
C PRO A 12 25.19 10.33 5.94
N GLY A 13 24.58 9.81 4.86
CA GLY A 13 24.91 10.23 3.49
C GLY A 13 25.52 9.18 2.56
N LEU A 14 25.50 7.89 2.88
CA LEU A 14 25.71 6.85 1.87
C LEU A 14 24.54 6.89 0.88
N ALA A 15 24.66 7.72 -0.17
CA ALA A 15 23.84 7.57 -1.36
C ALA A 15 23.90 6.09 -1.76
N MET A 16 22.75 5.48 -2.04
CA MET A 16 22.67 4.12 -2.53
C MET A 16 22.23 4.19 -4.00
N PRO A 17 23.08 4.66 -4.94
CA PRO A 17 22.62 5.05 -6.27
C PRO A 17 21.98 3.89 -7.02
N LYS A 18 22.45 2.66 -6.78
CA LYS A 18 21.87 1.44 -7.37
C LYS A 18 20.46 1.15 -6.86
N ALA A 19 20.22 1.26 -5.56
CA ALA A 19 18.90 1.04 -4.97
C ALA A 19 17.92 2.16 -5.38
N ASP A 20 18.43 3.39 -5.41
CA ASP A 20 17.69 4.57 -5.86
C ASP A 20 17.33 4.46 -7.35
N PHE A 21 18.20 3.86 -8.18
CA PHE A 21 17.93 3.61 -9.60
C PHE A 21 16.74 2.67 -9.77
N VAL A 22 16.82 1.48 -9.15
CA VAL A 22 15.80 0.43 -9.29
C VAL A 22 14.46 0.94 -8.75
N THR A 23 14.49 1.56 -7.57
CA THR A 23 13.29 2.14 -6.94
C THR A 23 12.71 3.25 -7.82
N GLY A 24 13.55 4.15 -8.32
CA GLY A 24 13.12 5.25 -9.20
C GLY A 24 12.50 4.75 -10.50
N VAL A 25 13.11 3.75 -11.17
CA VAL A 25 12.57 3.17 -12.42
C VAL A 25 11.24 2.46 -12.16
N PHE A 26 11.16 1.66 -11.10
CA PHE A 26 9.91 0.99 -10.72
C PHE A 26 8.79 1.99 -10.42
N LEU A 27 9.07 2.98 -9.57
CA LEU A 27 8.09 4.01 -9.20
C LEU A 27 7.69 4.85 -10.41
N LEU A 28 8.60 5.13 -11.35
CA LEU A 28 8.30 5.84 -12.59
C LEU A 28 7.34 5.04 -13.48
N ALA A 29 7.61 3.75 -13.69
CA ALA A 29 6.72 2.88 -14.48
C ALA A 29 5.34 2.75 -13.81
N PHE A 30 5.31 2.60 -12.49
CA PHE A 30 4.09 2.50 -11.70
C PHE A 30 3.28 3.81 -11.73
N SER A 31 3.93 4.97 -11.56
CA SER A 31 3.28 6.27 -11.55
C SER A 31 2.70 6.63 -12.92
N ILE A 32 3.42 6.32 -14.01
CA ILE A 32 2.90 6.48 -15.37
C ILE A 32 1.66 5.62 -15.57
N THR A 33 1.68 4.37 -15.09
CA THR A 33 0.51 3.48 -15.15
C THR A 33 -0.69 4.10 -14.43
N ILE A 34 -0.49 4.67 -13.24
CA ILE A 34 -1.55 5.39 -12.51
C ILE A 34 -2.10 6.55 -13.35
N VAL A 35 -1.24 7.41 -13.91
CA VAL A 35 -1.67 8.56 -14.73
C VAL A 35 -2.50 8.09 -15.92
N VAL A 36 -2.03 7.07 -16.64
CA VAL A 36 -2.75 6.51 -17.80
C VAL A 36 -4.11 5.96 -17.40
N LEU A 37 -4.18 5.13 -16.36
CA LEU A 37 -5.45 4.58 -15.87
C LEU A 37 -6.40 5.68 -15.40
N SER A 38 -5.86 6.73 -14.79
CA SER A 38 -6.65 7.86 -14.30
C SER A 38 -7.26 8.69 -15.42
N VAL A 39 -6.51 8.91 -16.51
CA VAL A 39 -7.00 9.63 -17.70
C VAL A 39 -8.04 8.81 -18.47
N GLN A 40 -7.92 7.49 -18.46
CA GLN A 40 -8.88 6.57 -19.10
C GLN A 40 -10.21 6.45 -18.33
N MET A 41 -10.31 6.96 -17.10
CA MET A 41 -11.55 6.87 -16.34
C MET A 41 -12.68 7.69 -17.00
N PRO A 42 -13.91 7.13 -17.08
CA PRO A 42 -15.03 7.82 -17.71
C PRO A 42 -15.34 9.15 -17.04
N ARG A 43 -15.47 10.19 -17.87
CA ARG A 43 -15.94 11.50 -17.43
C ARG A 43 -17.47 11.49 -17.45
N LEU A 44 -18.09 11.63 -16.29
CA LEU A 44 -19.55 11.57 -16.14
C LEU A 44 -20.25 12.89 -16.59
N GLU A 45 -19.67 13.58 -17.57
CA GLU A 45 -20.10 14.90 -18.07
C GLU A 45 -21.52 14.83 -18.66
N HIS A 46 -21.86 13.74 -19.34
CA HIS A 46 -23.18 13.47 -19.89
C HIS A 46 -24.29 13.31 -18.82
N ARG A 47 -23.94 13.22 -17.53
CA ARG A 47 -24.89 13.16 -16.41
C ARG A 47 -25.02 14.47 -15.64
N GLY A 48 -24.47 15.58 -16.15
CA GLY A 48 -24.54 16.90 -15.50
C GLY A 48 -23.79 16.97 -14.17
N ILE A 49 -22.86 16.04 -13.93
CA ILE A 49 -22.09 15.95 -12.69
C ILE A 49 -20.97 16.99 -12.71
N ASN A 50 -20.70 17.61 -11.55
CA ASN A 50 -19.65 18.61 -11.41
C ASN A 50 -18.28 18.05 -11.89
N PRO A 51 -17.58 18.73 -12.82
CA PRO A 51 -16.30 18.28 -13.36
C PRO A 51 -15.24 17.96 -12.30
N TYR A 52 -15.28 18.58 -11.12
CA TYR A 52 -14.32 18.32 -10.03
C TYR A 52 -14.56 17.00 -9.27
N THR A 53 -15.64 16.28 -9.58
CA THR A 53 -16.00 15.02 -8.92
C THR A 53 -15.71 13.79 -9.80
N VAL A 54 -14.98 13.98 -10.91
CA VAL A 54 -14.56 12.88 -11.78
C VAL A 54 -13.57 11.99 -11.02
N PRO A 55 -13.76 10.65 -11.02
CA PRO A 55 -12.97 9.72 -10.21
C PRO A 55 -11.46 9.73 -10.53
N GLY A 56 -11.08 10.16 -11.74
CA GLY A 56 -9.71 10.22 -12.21
C GLY A 56 -8.90 11.46 -11.80
N ILE A 57 -9.47 12.44 -11.08
CA ILE A 57 -8.73 13.68 -10.77
C ILE A 57 -7.68 13.45 -9.68
N VAL A 58 -8.11 12.96 -8.53
CA VAL A 58 -7.23 12.73 -7.36
C VAL A 58 -6.12 11.72 -7.67
N PRO A 59 -6.42 10.50 -8.17
CA PRO A 59 -5.36 9.55 -8.52
C PRO A 59 -4.43 10.09 -9.62
N GLY A 60 -4.94 10.86 -10.58
CA GLY A 60 -4.15 11.47 -11.64
C GLY A 60 -3.14 12.47 -11.10
N LEU A 61 -3.58 13.37 -10.21
CA LEU A 61 -2.70 14.34 -9.55
C LEU A 61 -1.58 13.66 -8.74
N LEU A 62 -1.92 12.64 -7.95
CA LEU A 62 -0.95 11.86 -7.18
C LEU A 62 0.03 11.13 -8.11
N GLY A 63 -0.46 10.56 -9.21
CA GLY A 63 0.37 9.92 -10.23
C GLY A 63 1.36 10.88 -10.90
N VAL A 64 0.93 12.11 -11.22
CA VAL A 64 1.81 13.15 -11.78
C VAL A 64 2.88 13.56 -10.78
N ALA A 65 2.51 13.85 -9.53
CA ALA A 65 3.46 14.20 -8.48
C ALA A 65 4.50 13.08 -8.26
N LEU A 66 4.05 11.82 -8.21
CA LEU A 66 4.92 10.66 -8.07
C LEU A 66 5.84 10.48 -9.28
N THR A 67 5.35 10.76 -10.49
CA THR A 67 6.16 10.75 -11.73
C THR A 67 7.30 11.76 -11.64
N ILE A 68 7.01 13.00 -11.24
CA ILE A 68 8.03 14.06 -11.10
C ILE A 68 9.10 13.65 -10.09
N MET A 69 8.70 13.14 -8.92
CA MET A 69 9.64 12.67 -7.90
C MET A 69 10.47 11.47 -8.37
N SER A 70 9.85 10.52 -9.08
CA SER A 70 10.53 9.34 -9.61
C SER A 70 11.55 9.70 -10.68
N VAL A 71 11.22 10.63 -11.57
CA VAL A 71 12.17 11.20 -12.54
C VAL A 71 13.37 11.83 -11.81
N SER A 72 13.12 12.62 -10.76
CA SER A 72 14.20 13.21 -9.95
C SER A 72 15.13 12.15 -9.34
N LEU A 73 14.57 11.07 -8.79
CA LEU A 73 15.34 9.94 -8.25
C LEU A 73 16.18 9.23 -9.33
N VAL A 74 15.59 8.94 -10.48
CA VAL A 74 16.30 8.30 -11.60
C VAL A 74 17.43 9.20 -12.10
N LEU A 75 17.17 10.48 -12.34
CA LEU A 75 18.17 11.44 -12.80
C LEU A 75 19.33 11.56 -11.80
N ARG A 76 19.02 11.68 -10.50
CA ARG A 76 20.03 11.71 -9.44
C ARG A 76 20.85 10.43 -9.43
N SER A 77 20.20 9.28 -9.51
CA SER A 77 20.86 7.99 -9.49
C SER A 77 21.79 7.78 -10.69
N VAL A 78 21.34 8.12 -11.90
CA VAL A 78 22.14 8.03 -13.14
C VAL A 78 23.38 8.91 -13.04
N ARG A 79 23.25 10.14 -12.53
CA ARG A 79 24.39 11.05 -12.28
C ARG A 79 25.43 10.47 -11.33
N HIS A 80 25.03 9.59 -10.41
CA HIS A 80 25.92 8.92 -9.45
C HIS A 80 26.29 7.48 -9.87
N GLY A 81 26.10 7.11 -11.14
CA GLY A 81 26.50 5.79 -11.67
C GLY A 81 25.60 4.63 -11.24
N GLY A 82 24.38 4.90 -10.78
CA GLY A 82 23.45 3.91 -10.27
C GLY A 82 22.96 2.88 -11.30
N TYR A 83 23.10 3.17 -12.60
CA TYR A 83 22.69 2.28 -13.70
C TYR A 83 23.50 0.97 -13.79
N ARG A 84 24.64 0.85 -13.08
CA ARG A 84 25.45 -0.38 -12.99
C ARG A 84 24.85 -1.37 -11.99
N VAL A 85 23.58 -1.71 -12.17
CA VAL A 85 22.85 -2.65 -11.30
C VAL A 85 23.06 -4.08 -11.83
N ALA A 86 23.68 -4.94 -11.02
CA ALA A 86 23.63 -6.38 -11.20
C ALA A 86 22.57 -6.92 -10.25
N PHE A 87 21.31 -6.98 -10.72
CA PHE A 87 20.20 -7.51 -9.92
C PHE A 87 20.20 -9.04 -10.02
N SER A 88 20.50 -9.73 -8.92
CA SER A 88 20.32 -11.18 -8.85
C SER A 88 18.97 -11.50 -8.19
N VAL A 89 18.24 -12.46 -8.75
CA VAL A 89 16.96 -12.97 -8.21
C VAL A 89 17.11 -13.40 -6.75
N ASP A 90 18.27 -13.96 -6.38
CA ASP A 90 18.56 -14.38 -5.01
C ASP A 90 18.63 -13.19 -4.02
N GLN A 91 19.14 -12.04 -4.47
CA GLN A 91 19.18 -10.83 -3.65
C GLN A 91 17.78 -10.25 -3.44
N ALA A 92 16.92 -10.32 -4.46
CA ALA A 92 15.52 -9.91 -4.37
C ALA A 92 14.74 -10.77 -3.38
N ALA A 93 14.91 -12.09 -3.46
CA ALA A 93 14.29 -13.04 -2.55
C ALA A 93 14.75 -12.83 -1.09
N GLY A 94 16.03 -12.54 -0.88
CA GLY A 94 16.57 -12.19 0.44
C GLY A 94 15.97 -10.90 1.03
N ILE A 95 15.70 -9.90 0.20
CA ILE A 95 15.04 -8.65 0.65
C ILE A 95 13.57 -8.89 0.97
N ALA A 96 12.85 -9.65 0.13
CA ALA A 96 11.43 -9.96 0.34
C ALA A 96 11.17 -10.74 1.63
N ARG A 97 12.12 -11.60 2.04
CA ARG A 97 12.04 -12.37 3.29
C ARG A 97 12.32 -11.55 4.56
N LYS A 98 12.77 -10.30 4.45
CA LYS A 98 12.92 -9.43 5.62
C LYS A 98 11.53 -9.24 6.26
N PRO A 99 11.40 -9.35 7.59
CA PRO A 99 10.09 -9.36 8.26
C PRO A 99 9.27 -8.09 7.97
N VAL A 100 9.92 -6.94 7.81
CA VAL A 100 9.26 -5.68 7.45
C VAL A 100 8.69 -5.70 6.03
N VAL A 101 9.45 -6.20 5.06
CA VAL A 101 9.03 -6.28 3.65
C VAL A 101 7.95 -7.34 3.48
N TRP A 102 8.10 -8.47 4.16
CA TRP A 102 7.10 -9.52 4.18
C TRP A 102 5.76 -9.03 4.73
N ARG A 103 5.76 -8.33 5.87
CA ARG A 103 4.53 -7.73 6.44
C ARG A 103 3.89 -6.74 5.46
N ALA A 104 4.69 -5.87 4.84
CA ALA A 104 4.19 -4.92 3.85
C ALA A 104 3.58 -5.61 2.61
N LEU A 105 4.21 -6.70 2.13
CA LEU A 105 3.71 -7.49 1.01
C LEU A 105 2.40 -8.19 1.37
N VAL A 106 2.33 -8.82 2.54
CA VAL A 106 1.10 -9.44 3.06
C VAL A 106 -0.02 -8.41 3.17
N THR A 107 0.25 -7.22 3.71
CA THR A 107 -0.71 -6.11 3.74
C THR A 107 -1.18 -5.73 2.33
N ALA A 108 -0.27 -5.55 1.39
CA ALA A 108 -0.62 -5.16 0.01
C ALA A 108 -1.50 -6.22 -0.66
N VAL A 109 -1.15 -7.51 -0.53
CA VAL A 109 -1.93 -8.62 -1.06
C VAL A 109 -3.32 -8.67 -0.42
N PHE A 110 -3.41 -8.48 0.89
CA PHE A 110 -4.68 -8.50 1.61
C PHE A 110 -5.59 -7.32 1.22
N CYS A 111 -5.03 -6.12 1.03
CA CYS A 111 -5.76 -4.96 0.51
C CYS A 111 -6.25 -5.18 -0.93
N LEU A 112 -5.40 -5.74 -1.80
CA LEU A 112 -5.77 -6.08 -3.18
C LEU A 112 -6.87 -7.15 -3.22
N PHE A 113 -6.78 -8.17 -2.37
CA PHE A 113 -7.82 -9.18 -2.21
C PHE A 113 -9.15 -8.55 -1.81
N TYR A 114 -9.16 -7.65 -0.83
CA TYR A 114 -10.38 -6.93 -0.47
C TYR A 114 -10.97 -6.14 -1.65
N ALA A 115 -10.15 -5.30 -2.29
CA ALA A 115 -10.60 -4.43 -3.37
C ALA A 115 -11.03 -5.16 -4.64
N LEU A 116 -10.31 -6.22 -5.04
CA LEU A 116 -10.52 -6.93 -6.31
C LEU A 116 -11.38 -8.18 -6.16
N ALA A 117 -11.34 -8.87 -5.01
CA ALA A 117 -12.03 -10.14 -4.78
C ALA A 117 -13.37 -9.94 -4.04
N LEU A 118 -13.38 -9.12 -2.99
CA LEU A 118 -14.51 -9.02 -2.07
C LEU A 118 -15.52 -7.95 -2.48
N VAL A 119 -15.03 -6.73 -2.76
CA VAL A 119 -15.89 -5.60 -3.13
C VAL A 119 -16.63 -5.91 -4.45
N GLY A 120 -17.96 -5.81 -4.42
CA GLY A 120 -18.82 -6.10 -5.57
C GLY A 120 -19.26 -7.55 -5.73
N ARG A 121 -18.68 -8.50 -4.98
CA ARG A 121 -19.12 -9.92 -4.99
C ARG A 121 -20.01 -10.30 -3.80
N ILE A 122 -19.78 -9.68 -2.64
CA ILE A 122 -20.60 -9.89 -1.44
C ILE A 122 -21.13 -8.56 -0.90
N TRP A 123 -22.07 -8.64 0.04
CA TRP A 123 -22.65 -7.48 0.72
C TRP A 123 -21.55 -6.59 1.32
N TYR A 124 -21.52 -5.30 0.97
CA TYR A 124 -20.41 -4.40 1.26
C TYR A 124 -20.06 -4.28 2.76
N PRO A 125 -21.03 -4.15 3.70
CA PRO A 125 -20.73 -4.14 5.12
C PRO A 125 -20.07 -5.44 5.59
N ALA A 126 -20.50 -6.58 5.06
CA ALA A 126 -19.89 -7.87 5.38
C ALA A 126 -18.46 -7.98 4.82
N ALA A 127 -18.21 -7.48 3.60
CA ALA A 127 -16.85 -7.41 3.03
C ALA A 127 -15.92 -6.57 3.90
N THR A 128 -16.38 -5.38 4.30
CA THR A 128 -15.60 -4.46 5.14
C THR A 128 -15.33 -5.07 6.51
N PHE A 129 -16.35 -5.69 7.13
CA PHE A 129 -16.22 -6.37 8.41
C PHE A 129 -15.18 -7.50 8.34
N LEU A 130 -15.30 -8.40 7.37
CA LEU A 130 -14.36 -9.52 7.19
C LEU A 130 -12.94 -9.05 6.92
N PHE A 131 -12.79 -7.98 6.13
CA PHE A 131 -11.49 -7.39 5.86
C PHE A 131 -10.86 -6.80 7.12
N VAL A 132 -11.55 -5.93 7.85
CA VAL A 132 -10.99 -5.29 9.07
C VAL A 132 -10.70 -6.34 10.13
N LEU A 133 -11.62 -7.28 10.36
CA LEU A 133 -11.43 -8.37 11.31
C LEU A 133 -10.22 -9.23 10.93
N GLY A 134 -10.15 -9.65 9.67
CA GLY A 134 -9.05 -10.46 9.15
C GLY A 134 -7.71 -9.73 9.24
N PHE A 135 -7.69 -8.42 8.99
CA PHE A 135 -6.48 -7.60 9.09
C PHE A 135 -5.98 -7.52 10.53
N ILE A 136 -6.86 -7.22 11.49
CA ILE A 136 -6.48 -7.15 12.91
C ILE A 136 -6.02 -8.52 13.40
N VAL A 137 -6.76 -9.59 13.07
CA VAL A 137 -6.35 -10.96 13.44
C VAL A 137 -4.99 -11.30 12.82
N LEU A 138 -4.75 -10.98 11.56
CA LEU A 138 -3.50 -11.31 10.89
C LEU A 138 -2.27 -10.63 11.51
N PHE A 139 -2.42 -9.41 12.02
CA PHE A 139 -1.28 -8.62 12.54
C PHE A 139 -1.17 -8.56 14.06
N GLU A 140 -2.28 -8.74 14.78
CA GLU A 140 -2.35 -8.56 16.23
C GLU A 140 -2.59 -9.86 16.99
N TYR A 141 -3.28 -10.82 16.39
CA TYR A 141 -3.44 -12.14 16.99
C TYR A 141 -2.11 -12.90 16.96
N ARG A 142 -1.66 -13.36 18.13
CA ARG A 142 -0.43 -14.15 18.21
C ARG A 142 -0.78 -15.63 18.35
N PHE A 143 -0.57 -16.38 17.27
CA PHE A 143 -0.90 -17.80 17.15
C PHE A 143 -0.13 -18.71 18.13
N ASP A 144 0.92 -18.21 18.78
CA ASP A 144 1.72 -18.91 19.80
C ASP A 144 1.07 -18.92 21.19
N ARG A 145 -0.01 -18.15 21.42
CA ARG A 145 -0.66 -18.03 22.72
C ARG A 145 -2.04 -18.68 22.75
N PRO A 146 -2.49 -19.19 23.91
CA PRO A 146 -3.81 -19.80 24.04
C PRO A 146 -4.93 -18.76 23.86
N PHE A 147 -6.01 -19.16 23.19
CA PHE A 147 -7.16 -18.31 22.83
C PHE A 147 -7.77 -17.57 24.03
N ARG A 148 -7.82 -18.21 25.21
CA ARG A 148 -8.36 -17.61 26.44
C ARG A 148 -7.63 -16.33 26.87
N THR A 149 -6.33 -16.20 26.60
CA THR A 149 -5.54 -15.03 26.98
C THR A 149 -5.69 -13.87 25.97
N GLN A 150 -6.21 -14.16 24.77
CA GLN A 150 -6.34 -13.19 23.68
C GLN A 150 -7.80 -12.90 23.32
N TRP A 151 -8.75 -13.38 24.12
CA TRP A 151 -10.18 -13.16 23.85
C TRP A 151 -10.54 -11.67 23.87
N GLY A 152 -9.87 -10.87 24.71
CA GLY A 152 -10.00 -9.41 24.68
C GLY A 152 -9.58 -8.79 23.34
N THR A 153 -8.52 -9.29 22.71
CA THR A 153 -8.08 -8.85 21.38
C THR A 153 -9.10 -9.22 20.32
N VAL A 154 -9.66 -10.44 20.35
CA VAL A 154 -10.69 -10.87 19.39
C VAL A 154 -11.97 -10.05 19.56
N LEU A 155 -12.37 -9.77 20.81
CA LEU A 155 -13.53 -8.94 21.10
C LEU A 155 -13.32 -7.51 20.60
N PHE A 156 -12.17 -6.91 20.91
CA PHE A 156 -11.83 -5.58 20.44
C PHE A 156 -11.81 -5.50 18.91
N ALA A 157 -11.17 -6.48 18.25
CA ALA A 157 -11.13 -6.58 16.79
C ALA A 157 -12.54 -6.71 16.19
N THR A 158 -13.42 -7.49 16.82
CA THR A 158 -14.80 -7.66 16.37
C THR A 158 -15.60 -6.37 16.50
N VAL A 159 -15.45 -5.66 17.62
CA VAL A 159 -16.11 -4.37 17.85
C VAL A 159 -15.59 -3.33 16.87
N GLU A 160 -14.28 -3.23 16.67
CA GLU A 160 -13.66 -2.32 15.72
C GLU A 160 -14.13 -2.62 14.29
N ALA A 161 -14.12 -3.88 13.87
CA ALA A 161 -14.60 -4.28 12.56
C ALA A 161 -16.09 -3.96 12.35
N LEU A 162 -16.94 -4.17 13.37
CA LEU A 162 -18.36 -3.81 13.32
C LEU A 162 -18.55 -2.29 13.19
N LEU A 163 -17.85 -1.52 14.03
CA LEU A 163 -17.92 -0.07 14.02
C LEU A 163 -17.42 0.50 12.69
N THR A 164 -16.27 0.05 12.21
CA THR A 164 -15.73 0.47 10.91
C THR A 164 -16.68 0.10 9.78
N ALA A 165 -17.19 -1.13 9.73
CA ALA A 165 -18.14 -1.53 8.70
C ALA A 165 -19.41 -0.67 8.72
N ALA A 166 -19.97 -0.39 9.89
CA ALA A 166 -21.17 0.43 10.04
C ALA A 166 -20.91 1.90 9.64
N VAL A 167 -19.87 2.52 10.20
CA VAL A 167 -19.55 3.94 9.97
C VAL A 167 -19.17 4.17 8.52
N VAL A 168 -18.29 3.36 7.94
CA VAL A 168 -17.87 3.50 6.54
C VAL A 168 -19.08 3.28 5.63
N SER A 169 -19.89 2.25 5.85
CA SER A 169 -21.10 2.02 5.04
C SER A 169 -22.09 3.18 5.15
N ALA A 170 -22.26 3.76 6.33
CA ALA A 170 -23.11 4.93 6.55
C ALA A 170 -22.57 6.17 5.80
N VAL A 171 -21.26 6.43 5.86
CA VAL A 171 -20.63 7.52 5.12
C VAL A 171 -20.82 7.34 3.61
N PHE A 172 -20.57 6.14 3.08
CA PHE A 172 -20.78 5.89 1.65
C PHE A 172 -22.24 6.04 1.23
N ARG A 173 -23.19 5.53 2.04
CA ARG A 173 -24.62 5.59 1.72
C ARG A 173 -25.22 6.98 1.90
N TYR A 174 -24.87 7.71 2.96
CA TYR A 174 -25.53 8.96 3.35
C TYR A 174 -24.72 10.21 2.99
N LEU A 175 -23.39 10.16 3.05
CA LEU A 175 -22.54 11.30 2.68
C LEU A 175 -22.22 11.29 1.18
N PHE A 176 -21.81 10.14 0.66
CA PHE A 176 -21.45 9.99 -0.76
C PHE A 176 -22.61 9.52 -1.65
N LEU A 177 -23.76 9.19 -1.06
CA LEU A 177 -24.96 8.73 -1.78
C LEU A 177 -24.70 7.55 -2.73
N VAL A 178 -23.73 6.70 -2.39
CA VAL A 178 -23.34 5.53 -3.16
C VAL A 178 -24.28 4.37 -2.81
N ARG A 179 -24.83 3.73 -3.85
CA ARG A 179 -25.56 2.47 -3.68
C ARG A 179 -24.55 1.34 -3.52
N LEU A 180 -24.38 0.90 -2.28
CA LEU A 180 -23.54 -0.23 -1.93
C LEU A 180 -24.31 -1.56 -2.20
N PRO A 181 -23.65 -2.58 -2.79
CA PRO A 181 -24.22 -3.92 -2.92
C PRO A 181 -24.39 -4.61 -1.58
#